data_AF-A0A9E1VN24-F1
#
_entry.id   AF-A0A9E1VN24-F1
#
_cell.length_a   1.000
_cell.length_b   1.000
_cell.length_c   1.000
_cell.angle_alpha   90.00
_cell.angle_beta   90.00
_cell.angle_gamma   90.00
#
_symmetry.space_group_name_H-M   'P 1'
#
loop_
_entity.id
_entity.type
_entity.pdbx_description
1 polymer ?
#
loop_
_entity_poly.entity_id
_entity_poly.type
_entity_poly.pdbx_seq_one_letter_code
_entity_poly.pdbx_strand_id
1 'polypeptide(L)'
;SFLPHKTTRVLGAAGMPLLIWAVFNVINNKKQFFSVVLILCSPFFVYFPYGGLTNLIAIFLLLIWLIFMKHDAVKRIFFLMVALMLAYVAVLYRSIYHFFLLGYEYDSSRNYRMYSDLSNFELSEFFSKWGFNLLYTPGQHHTTGINNNIMIFIWFIIFMAVFVSLVHTLTQNKKDDIGRFKEAKIMIFLFFFVSFASAIKIFDLEYQLLLSFIGIPLQLQRIDTFSLTSIVIMCAISFRIFFRIGNKKTLPLVIVTLLFFPMISLSYAYGLRHQVQETFDIDGFSNFRTYFLSSDSDEKYSIKNIDISDGRHRHSEFTRVVDYFEIKAFNKIKSDLISKKIITSFVEYGTLSIGLSPSVALYHGFRTFDGRFYDVPLKTVLNIQKIYKLEYEKDSKSIHNAMMPESYISKNSLTKEGYISPDIDVDTFIKMNGKVIFSLFPFENYNKLGIELFGVYQGTVDPIYVYIVDLDKGHALI
;
A
#
# COMPACT_ATOMS: atom_id res chain seq x y z
N SER A 1 8.45 -13.72 -1.38
CA SER A 1 9.23 -12.52 -1.72
C SER A 1 9.90 -12.02 -0.44
N PHE A 2 11.24 -11.86 -0.43
CA PHE A 2 12.03 -11.66 0.80
C PHE A 2 12.10 -10.22 1.32
N LEU A 3 11.54 -9.25 0.59
CA LEU A 3 11.42 -7.86 1.05
C LEU A 3 9.93 -7.56 1.30
N PRO A 4 9.57 -6.99 2.46
CA PRO A 4 8.19 -6.60 2.71
C PRO A 4 7.78 -5.57 1.66
N HIS A 5 6.83 -5.91 0.78
CA HIS A 5 6.32 -5.05 -0.30
C HIS A 5 5.78 -3.67 0.17
N LYS A 6 5.68 -3.43 1.48
CA LYS A 6 5.32 -2.12 2.05
C LYS A 6 6.52 -1.16 2.12
N THR A 7 7.75 -1.62 2.42
CA THR A 7 8.92 -0.72 2.49
C THR A 7 9.30 -0.16 1.12
N THR A 8 9.09 -0.94 0.04
CA THR A 8 9.30 -0.47 -1.34
C THR A 8 8.36 0.68 -1.75
N ARG A 9 7.22 0.89 -1.07
CA ARG A 9 6.26 1.95 -1.44
C ARG A 9 6.69 3.32 -0.95
N VAL A 10 7.13 3.38 0.30
CA VAL A 10 7.66 4.62 0.90
C VAL A 10 9.00 4.96 0.26
N LEU A 11 9.86 3.96 0.00
CA LEU A 11 11.09 4.17 -0.77
C LEU A 11 10.79 4.69 -2.18
N GLY A 12 9.70 4.24 -2.82
CA GLY A 12 9.29 4.75 -4.11
C GLY A 12 8.97 6.24 -4.07
N ALA A 13 8.11 6.68 -3.13
CA ALA A 13 7.75 8.08 -2.98
C ALA A 13 8.94 8.96 -2.54
N ALA A 14 9.75 8.50 -1.57
CA ALA A 14 10.94 9.20 -1.10
C ALA A 14 12.09 9.19 -2.12
N GLY A 15 12.11 8.21 -3.03
CA GLY A 15 13.09 8.06 -4.09
C GLY A 15 12.81 8.94 -5.30
N MET A 16 11.60 9.46 -5.49
CA MET A 16 11.26 10.33 -6.64
C MET A 16 12.08 11.62 -6.70
N PRO A 17 12.25 12.38 -5.60
CA PRO A 17 13.16 13.54 -5.60
C PRO A 17 14.58 13.17 -6.02
N LEU A 18 15.09 12.03 -5.57
CA LEU A 18 16.42 11.54 -5.91
C LEU A 18 16.52 11.15 -7.39
N LEU A 19 15.50 10.50 -7.93
CA LEU A 19 15.40 10.15 -9.35
C LEU A 19 15.39 11.40 -10.23
N ILE A 20 14.54 12.38 -9.88
CA ILE A 20 14.46 13.67 -10.59
C ILE A 20 15.81 14.40 -10.55
N TRP A 21 16.45 14.46 -9.38
CA TRP A 21 17.78 15.05 -9.23
C TRP A 21 18.83 14.36 -10.10
N ALA A 22 18.83 13.03 -10.13
CA ALA A 22 19.75 12.24 -10.94
C ALA A 22 19.53 12.48 -12.45
N VAL A 23 18.27 12.53 -12.90
CA VAL A 23 17.93 12.85 -14.29
C VAL A 23 18.42 14.25 -14.68
N PHE A 24 18.18 15.26 -13.83
CA PHE A 24 18.67 16.63 -14.09
C PHE A 24 20.19 16.73 -14.12
N ASN A 25 20.90 15.93 -13.31
CA ASN A 25 22.35 15.83 -13.36
C ASN A 25 22.84 15.28 -14.70
N VAL A 26 22.17 14.26 -15.25
CA VAL A 26 22.48 13.71 -16.57
C VAL A 26 22.22 14.73 -17.69
N ILE A 27 21.13 15.50 -17.60
CA ILE A 27 20.84 16.59 -18.54
C ILE A 27 21.96 17.63 -18.51
N ASN A 28 22.33 18.09 -17.31
CA ASN A 28 23.28 19.19 -17.09
C ASN A 28 24.77 18.77 -17.13
N ASN A 29 25.07 17.51 -17.49
CA ASN A 29 26.44 16.97 -17.49
C ASN A 29 27.17 17.09 -16.14
N LYS A 30 26.45 16.92 -15.03
CA LYS A 30 27.02 16.94 -13.67
C LYS A 30 26.88 15.58 -13.02
N LYS A 31 27.90 15.12 -12.29
CA LYS A 31 27.85 13.88 -11.47
C LYS A 31 27.22 12.68 -12.21
N GLN A 32 27.54 12.52 -13.50
CA GLN A 32 26.84 11.60 -14.41
C GLN A 32 26.90 10.15 -13.94
N PHE A 33 28.09 9.66 -13.57
CA PHE A 33 28.28 8.27 -13.12
C PHE A 33 27.31 7.89 -11.99
N PHE A 34 27.34 8.63 -10.87
CA PHE A 34 26.46 8.38 -9.73
C PHE A 34 24.98 8.51 -10.09
N SER A 35 24.65 9.45 -10.98
CA SER A 35 23.27 9.70 -11.38
C SER A 35 22.72 8.56 -12.25
N VAL A 36 23.53 8.04 -13.19
CA VAL A 36 23.17 6.86 -13.99
C VAL A 36 23.00 5.64 -13.10
N VAL A 37 23.91 5.40 -12.15
CA VAL A 37 23.80 4.28 -11.20
C VAL A 37 22.51 4.39 -10.38
N LEU A 38 22.20 5.56 -9.83
CA LEU A 38 20.96 5.77 -9.05
C LEU A 38 19.70 5.51 -9.87
N ILE A 39 19.68 5.94 -11.14
CA ILE A 39 18.54 5.72 -12.03
C ILE A 39 18.41 4.23 -12.36
N LEU A 40 19.50 3.54 -12.72
CA LEU A 40 19.47 2.11 -13.04
C LEU A 40 19.17 1.23 -11.83
N CYS A 41 19.42 1.71 -10.60
CA CYS A 41 19.01 1.04 -9.38
C CYS A 41 17.51 1.23 -9.05
N SER A 42 16.78 2.11 -9.75
CA SER A 42 15.35 2.37 -9.45
C SER A 42 14.45 1.13 -9.46
N PRO A 43 14.63 0.14 -10.35
CA PRO A 43 13.82 -1.07 -10.33
C PRO A 43 13.89 -1.87 -9.02
N PHE A 44 14.98 -1.75 -8.25
CA PHE A 44 15.14 -2.45 -6.98
C PHE A 44 14.34 -1.83 -5.82
N PHE A 45 13.96 -0.56 -5.94
CA PHE A 45 13.20 0.15 -4.90
C PHE A 45 11.83 0.66 -5.37
N VAL A 46 11.61 0.79 -6.68
CA VAL A 46 10.32 1.10 -7.29
C VAL A 46 9.86 -0.10 -8.11
N TYR A 47 8.89 -0.87 -7.61
CA TYR A 47 8.34 -1.99 -8.37
C TYR A 47 7.58 -1.48 -9.62
N PHE A 48 7.72 -2.19 -10.73
CA PHE A 48 7.23 -1.71 -12.04
C PHE A 48 5.72 -1.40 -12.07
N PRO A 49 4.81 -2.33 -11.70
CA PRO A 49 3.39 -2.04 -11.53
C PRO A 49 3.03 -0.98 -10.47
N TYR A 50 3.94 -0.60 -9.57
CA TYR A 50 3.68 0.34 -8.47
C TYR A 50 4.29 1.73 -8.67
N GLY A 51 4.98 1.98 -9.78
CA GLY A 51 5.57 3.29 -10.09
C GLY A 51 6.65 3.25 -11.15
N GLY A 52 7.21 2.08 -11.47
CA GLY A 52 8.24 1.98 -12.51
C GLY A 52 7.73 2.31 -13.91
N LEU A 53 6.49 1.91 -14.25
CA LEU A 53 5.85 2.34 -15.51
C LEU A 53 5.76 3.88 -15.57
N THR A 54 5.31 4.50 -14.48
CA THR A 54 5.19 5.96 -14.39
C THR A 54 6.55 6.65 -14.56
N ASN A 55 7.63 6.09 -13.99
CA ASN A 55 8.99 6.61 -14.19
C ASN A 55 9.41 6.56 -15.65
N LEU A 56 9.12 5.44 -16.34
CA LEU A 56 9.42 5.31 -17.77
C LEU A 56 8.61 6.32 -18.60
N ILE A 57 7.31 6.47 -18.32
CA ILE A 57 6.47 7.47 -18.99
C ILE A 57 7.01 8.88 -18.77
N ALA A 58 7.38 9.23 -17.53
CA ALA A 58 7.93 10.54 -17.21
C ALA A 58 9.26 10.82 -17.95
N ILE A 59 10.16 9.85 -17.98
CA ILE A 59 11.43 9.96 -18.72
C ILE A 59 11.19 10.03 -20.23
N PHE A 60 10.20 9.30 -20.75
CA PHE A 60 9.79 9.35 -22.15
C PHE A 60 9.22 10.72 -22.54
N LEU A 61 8.32 11.29 -21.73
CA LEU A 61 7.78 12.64 -21.95
C LEU A 61 8.89 13.70 -21.87
N LEU A 62 9.84 13.54 -20.95
CA LEU A 62 11.02 14.38 -20.87
C LEU A 62 11.89 14.27 -22.12
N LEU A 63 12.11 13.06 -22.64
CA LEU A 63 12.83 12.83 -23.90
C LEU A 63 12.15 13.56 -25.06
N ILE A 64 10.82 13.44 -25.20
CA ILE A 64 10.04 14.16 -26.21
C ILE A 64 10.24 15.67 -26.08
N TRP A 65 10.13 16.20 -24.87
CA TRP A 65 10.35 17.62 -24.62
C TRP A 65 11.77 18.07 -25.00
N LEU A 66 12.80 17.30 -24.65
CA LEU A 66 14.18 17.60 -25.03
C LEU A 66 14.41 17.57 -26.55
N ILE A 67 13.71 16.68 -27.26
CA ILE A 67 13.74 16.63 -28.75
C ILE A 67 13.16 17.92 -29.32
N PHE A 68 11.99 18.36 -28.86
CA PHE A 68 11.37 19.61 -29.32
C PHE A 68 12.25 20.84 -29.02
N MET A 69 12.92 20.83 -27.87
CA MET A 69 13.85 21.90 -27.48
C MET A 69 15.23 21.79 -28.14
N LYS A 70 15.48 20.75 -28.97
CA LYS A 70 16.78 20.46 -29.61
C LYS A 70 17.93 20.45 -28.60
N HIS A 71 17.70 19.94 -27.39
CA HIS A 71 18.70 19.92 -26.32
C HIS A 71 19.77 18.86 -26.61
N ASP A 72 21.04 19.13 -26.27
CA ASP A 72 22.16 18.19 -26.45
C ASP A 72 22.03 16.88 -25.62
N ALA A 73 21.15 16.88 -24.61
CA ALA A 73 20.94 15.76 -23.69
C ALA A 73 20.07 14.64 -24.28
N VAL A 74 19.41 14.86 -25.43
CA VAL A 74 18.47 13.90 -26.05
C VAL A 74 19.07 12.50 -26.15
N LYS A 75 20.29 12.37 -26.71
CA LYS A 75 20.94 11.05 -26.85
C LYS A 75 21.19 10.38 -25.50
N ARG A 76 21.65 11.15 -24.50
CA ARG A 76 21.95 10.62 -23.15
C ARG A 76 20.68 10.12 -22.47
N ILE A 77 19.61 10.89 -22.52
CA ILE A 77 18.32 10.52 -21.92
C ILE A 77 17.67 9.35 -22.67
N PHE A 78 17.81 9.26 -23.99
CA PHE A 78 17.36 8.10 -24.76
C PHE A 78 18.05 6.81 -24.31
N PHE A 79 19.39 6.79 -24.27
CA PHE A 79 20.12 5.60 -23.82
C PHE A 79 19.81 5.25 -22.36
N LEU A 80 19.66 6.25 -21.51
CA LEU A 80 19.26 6.04 -20.12
C LEU A 80 17.87 5.41 -20.00
N MET A 81 16.90 5.88 -20.79
CA MET A 81 15.54 5.32 -20.84
C MET A 81 15.56 3.85 -21.27
N VAL A 82 16.31 3.52 -22.33
CA VAL A 82 16.46 2.14 -22.82
C VAL A 82 17.13 1.27 -21.76
N ALA A 83 18.22 1.73 -21.14
CA ALA A 83 18.92 1.00 -20.10
C ALA A 83 18.03 0.77 -18.86
N LEU A 84 17.24 1.77 -18.47
CA LEU A 84 16.28 1.65 -17.38
C LEU A 84 15.17 0.65 -17.70
N MET A 85 14.64 0.66 -18.93
CA MET A 85 13.66 -0.32 -19.39
C MET A 85 14.23 -1.74 -19.32
N LEU A 86 15.47 -1.95 -19.79
CA LEU A 86 16.17 -3.23 -19.69
C LEU A 86 16.42 -3.65 -18.24
N ALA A 87 16.73 -2.71 -17.34
CA ALA A 87 16.90 -2.99 -15.92
C ALA A 87 15.57 -3.42 -15.27
N TYR A 88 14.45 -2.77 -15.60
CA TYR A 88 13.13 -3.24 -15.18
C TYR A 88 12.83 -4.64 -15.71
N VAL A 89 13.16 -4.91 -16.98
CA VAL A 89 13.01 -6.25 -17.57
C VAL A 89 13.84 -7.28 -16.82
N ALA A 90 15.10 -6.98 -16.51
CA ALA A 90 15.98 -7.89 -15.77
C ALA A 90 15.51 -8.14 -14.32
N VAL A 91 15.03 -7.11 -13.61
CA VAL A 91 14.51 -7.27 -12.24
C VAL A 91 13.18 -8.02 -12.24
N LEU A 92 12.34 -7.78 -13.25
CA LEU A 92 11.08 -8.51 -13.46
C LEU A 92 11.28 -9.81 -14.25
N TYR A 93 12.53 -10.28 -14.43
CA TYR A 93 12.84 -11.38 -15.33
C TYR A 93 11.99 -12.64 -15.05
N ARG A 94 11.65 -12.92 -13.78
CA ARG A 94 10.67 -13.98 -13.43
C ARG A 94 9.26 -13.72 -13.98
N SER A 95 8.76 -12.50 -13.86
CA SER A 95 7.47 -12.07 -14.41
C SER A 95 7.46 -12.04 -15.95
N ILE A 96 8.61 -11.82 -16.58
CA ILE A 96 8.77 -11.76 -18.04
C ILE A 96 8.93 -13.16 -18.65
N TYR A 97 9.55 -14.11 -17.93
CA TYR A 97 9.56 -15.52 -18.30
C TYR A 97 8.14 -16.07 -18.51
N HIS A 98 7.15 -15.59 -17.74
CA HIS A 98 5.72 -15.91 -17.92
C HIS A 98 5.13 -15.42 -19.24
N PHE A 99 5.64 -14.30 -19.77
CA PHE A 99 5.13 -13.71 -21.02
C PHE A 99 5.69 -14.41 -22.26
N PHE A 100 6.89 -15.00 -22.17
CA PHE A 100 7.62 -15.52 -23.33
C PHE A 100 7.76 -17.05 -23.37
N LEU A 101 7.44 -17.79 -22.30
CA LEU A 101 7.52 -19.24 -22.30
C LEU A 101 6.15 -19.88 -22.15
N LEU A 102 5.77 -20.58 -23.22
CA LEU A 102 4.51 -21.26 -23.52
C LEU A 102 4.11 -22.40 -22.55
N GLY A 103 4.61 -22.43 -21.31
CA GLY A 103 4.28 -23.46 -20.32
C GLY A 103 4.04 -22.92 -18.90
N TYR A 104 4.04 -21.61 -18.69
CA TYR A 104 3.78 -21.02 -17.38
C TYR A 104 2.49 -20.19 -17.40
N GLU A 105 1.36 -20.84 -17.11
CA GLU A 105 0.05 -20.17 -16.95
C GLU A 105 -0.02 -19.44 -15.60
N TYR A 106 0.59 -18.26 -15.51
CA TYR A 106 0.29 -17.32 -14.42
C TYR A 106 -0.83 -16.40 -14.85
N ASP A 107 -2.06 -16.84 -14.64
CA ASP A 107 -3.22 -15.97 -14.83
C ASP A 107 -3.44 -15.12 -13.57
N SER A 108 -3.15 -13.82 -13.66
CA SER A 108 -3.17 -12.93 -12.50
C SER A 108 -4.60 -12.60 -12.11
N SER A 109 -4.94 -12.72 -10.82
CA SER A 109 -6.21 -12.23 -10.27
C SER A 109 -6.47 -10.74 -10.51
N ARG A 110 -5.43 -9.95 -10.84
CA ARG A 110 -5.60 -8.54 -11.20
C ARG A 110 -6.38 -8.33 -12.50
N ASN A 111 -6.28 -9.27 -13.43
CA ASN A 111 -6.97 -9.22 -14.71
C ASN A 111 -8.50 -9.38 -14.56
N TYR A 112 -8.96 -9.88 -13.42
CA TYR A 112 -10.36 -10.24 -13.15
C TYR A 112 -11.06 -9.33 -12.15
N ARG A 113 -10.45 -8.21 -11.76
CA ARG A 113 -11.17 -7.21 -10.95
C ARG A 113 -12.29 -6.60 -11.78
N MET A 114 -13.50 -6.59 -11.23
CA MET A 114 -14.63 -5.89 -11.84
C MET A 114 -14.43 -4.38 -11.68
N TYR A 115 -14.45 -3.66 -12.79
CA TYR A 115 -14.38 -2.22 -12.86
C TYR A 115 -15.71 -1.66 -13.32
N SER A 116 -15.99 -0.42 -12.93
CA SER A 116 -17.17 0.28 -13.43
C SER A 116 -17.01 0.49 -14.93
N ASP A 117 -18.08 0.29 -15.68
CA ASP A 117 -18.13 0.69 -17.08
C ASP A 117 -18.11 2.23 -17.16
N LEU A 118 -17.38 2.77 -18.14
CA LEU A 118 -17.31 4.20 -18.45
C LEU A 118 -18.71 4.78 -18.73
N SER A 119 -19.66 3.94 -19.16
CA SER A 119 -21.07 4.32 -19.32
C SER A 119 -21.74 4.80 -18.03
N ASN A 120 -21.22 4.40 -16.85
CA ASN A 120 -21.71 4.80 -15.53
C ASN A 120 -20.94 6.01 -14.95
N PHE A 121 -20.41 6.89 -15.80
CA PHE A 121 -19.65 8.05 -15.33
C PHE A 121 -20.53 9.15 -14.72
N GLU A 122 -20.35 9.39 -13.43
CA GLU A 122 -21.00 10.49 -12.69
C GLU A 122 -20.04 11.66 -12.46
N LEU A 123 -20.29 12.77 -13.14
CA LEU A 123 -19.42 13.96 -13.11
C LEU A 123 -19.30 14.58 -11.71
N SER A 124 -20.39 14.61 -10.93
CA SER A 124 -20.41 15.15 -9.57
C SER A 124 -19.56 14.32 -8.61
N GLU A 125 -19.69 12.99 -8.67
CA GLU A 125 -18.89 12.06 -7.89
C GLU A 125 -17.41 12.18 -8.26
N PHE A 126 -17.11 12.25 -9.55
CA PHE A 126 -15.76 12.47 -10.05
C PHE A 126 -15.14 13.76 -9.50
N PHE A 127 -15.83 14.91 -9.61
CA PHE A 127 -15.31 16.19 -9.11
C PHE A 127 -15.10 16.18 -7.59
N SER A 128 -15.98 15.52 -6.84
CA SER A 128 -15.83 15.35 -5.39
C SER A 128 -14.57 14.55 -5.05
N LYS A 129 -14.38 13.38 -5.67
CA LYS A 129 -13.20 12.52 -5.47
C LYS A 129 -11.91 13.18 -5.94
N TRP A 130 -11.95 13.87 -7.08
CA TRP A 130 -10.82 14.63 -7.62
C TRP A 130 -10.41 15.78 -6.71
N GLY A 131 -11.38 16.58 -6.25
CA GLY A 131 -11.14 17.69 -5.33
C GLY A 131 -10.60 17.21 -3.99
N PHE A 132 -11.17 16.12 -3.46
CA PHE A 132 -10.65 15.48 -2.25
C PHE A 132 -9.20 15.01 -2.43
N ASN A 133 -8.89 14.32 -3.53
CA ASN A 133 -7.54 13.85 -3.80
C ASN A 133 -6.55 15.01 -3.99
N LEU A 134 -6.94 16.05 -4.74
CA LEU A 134 -6.11 17.23 -4.98
C LEU A 134 -5.78 17.99 -3.69
N LEU A 135 -6.78 18.23 -2.83
CA LEU A 135 -6.64 19.10 -1.67
C LEU A 135 -6.13 18.38 -0.42
N TYR A 136 -6.44 17.10 -0.25
CA TYR A 136 -6.17 16.38 1.00
C TYR A 136 -5.11 15.29 0.86
N THR A 137 -5.11 14.55 -0.25
CA THR A 137 -4.28 13.35 -0.41
C THR A 137 -3.43 13.27 -1.70
N PRO A 138 -2.90 14.40 -2.24
CA PRO A 138 -2.19 14.40 -3.51
C PRO A 138 -0.87 13.63 -3.38
N GLY A 139 -0.71 12.59 -4.19
CA GLY A 139 0.44 11.69 -4.16
C GLY A 139 0.57 10.85 -2.90
N GLN A 140 -0.44 10.86 -2.02
CA GLN A 140 -0.45 10.11 -0.77
C GLN A 140 -0.91 8.66 -0.94
N HIS A 141 -0.64 8.03 -2.08
CA HIS A 141 -1.05 6.67 -2.35
C HIS A 141 -0.34 5.69 -1.39
N HIS A 142 -1.02 5.33 -0.31
CA HIS A 142 -0.52 4.51 0.81
C HIS A 142 0.51 5.17 1.74
N THR A 143 0.68 6.50 1.72
CA THR A 143 1.41 7.20 2.80
C THR A 143 0.46 7.36 4.00
N THR A 144 0.23 6.25 4.71
CA THR A 144 -0.57 6.25 5.94
C THR A 144 0.21 7.00 7.02
N GLY A 145 -0.17 8.24 7.33
CA GLY A 145 0.48 8.98 8.43
C GLY A 145 0.61 10.49 8.27
N ILE A 146 0.12 11.08 7.18
CA ILE A 146 0.01 12.55 7.11
C ILE A 146 -1.44 12.90 7.46
N ASN A 147 -1.64 13.77 8.46
CA ASN A 147 -2.96 14.31 8.73
C ASN A 147 -3.42 15.09 7.48
N ASN A 148 -4.54 14.67 6.89
CA ASN A 148 -5.15 15.29 5.71
C ASN A 148 -5.31 16.82 5.87
N ASN A 149 -5.50 17.32 7.09
CA ASN A 149 -5.64 18.75 7.39
C ASN A 149 -4.32 19.53 7.22
N ILE A 150 -3.15 18.88 7.35
CA ILE A 150 -1.85 19.51 7.09
C ILE A 150 -1.76 19.91 5.61
N MET A 151 -2.33 19.11 4.71
CA MET A 151 -2.27 19.38 3.28
C MET A 151 -3.05 20.66 2.92
N ILE A 152 -4.18 20.93 3.57
CA ILE A 152 -4.91 22.19 3.40
C ILE A 152 -4.03 23.39 3.78
N PHE A 153 -3.32 23.28 4.90
CA PHE A 153 -2.43 24.34 5.36
C PHE A 153 -1.22 24.53 4.41
N ILE A 154 -0.69 23.44 3.86
CA ILE A 154 0.33 23.48 2.80
C ILE A 154 -0.20 24.23 1.56
N TRP A 155 -1.41 23.91 1.10
CA TRP A 155 -2.03 24.60 -0.03
C TRP A 155 -2.26 26.08 0.25
N PHE A 156 -2.70 26.42 1.46
CA PHE A 156 -2.85 27.82 1.89
C PHE A 156 -1.53 28.59 1.77
N ILE A 157 -0.41 28.02 2.24
CA ILE A 157 0.93 28.63 2.11
C ILE A 157 1.31 28.84 0.64
N ILE A 158 1.07 27.83 -0.21
CA ILE A 158 1.37 27.91 -1.64
C ILE A 158 0.55 29.01 -2.31
N PHE A 159 -0.77 29.05 -2.06
CA PHE A 159 -1.65 30.07 -2.64
C PHE A 159 -1.30 31.48 -2.13
N MET A 160 -0.97 31.63 -0.85
CA MET A 160 -0.50 32.90 -0.30
C MET A 160 0.80 33.36 -0.96
N ALA A 161 1.74 32.45 -1.24
CA ALA A 161 2.99 32.81 -1.93
C ALA A 161 2.77 33.22 -3.38
N VAL A 162 1.85 32.54 -4.09
CA VAL A 162 1.42 32.94 -5.44
C VAL A 162 0.77 34.32 -5.40
N PHE A 163 -0.19 34.53 -4.49
CA PHE A 163 -0.91 35.79 -4.34
C PHE A 163 0.04 36.95 -4.04
N VAL A 164 0.93 36.81 -3.05
CA VAL A 164 1.93 37.82 -2.71
C VAL A 164 2.84 38.11 -3.90
N SER A 165 3.26 37.08 -4.64
CA SER A 165 4.09 37.26 -5.83
C SER A 165 3.37 38.03 -6.93
N LEU A 166 2.09 37.74 -7.16
CA LEU A 166 1.25 38.45 -8.14
C LEU A 166 1.00 39.90 -7.73
N VAL A 167 0.57 40.15 -6.49
CA VAL A 167 0.34 41.52 -5.97
C VAL A 167 1.61 42.35 -6.05
N HIS A 168 2.76 41.78 -5.67
CA HIS A 168 4.03 42.49 -5.76
C HIS A 168 4.39 42.84 -7.21
N THR A 169 4.20 41.91 -8.15
CA THR A 169 4.43 42.14 -9.59
C THR A 169 3.50 43.21 -10.16
N LEU A 170 2.26 43.32 -9.65
CA LEU A 170 1.31 44.34 -10.08
C LEU A 170 1.59 45.72 -9.47
N THR A 171 2.27 45.78 -8.32
CA THR A 171 2.49 47.03 -7.56
C THR A 171 3.89 47.63 -7.76
N GLN A 172 4.89 46.83 -8.18
CA GLN A 172 6.22 47.32 -8.50
C GLN A 172 6.49 47.20 -10.01
N ASN A 173 7.27 48.13 -10.55
CA ASN A 173 7.42 48.34 -12.00
C ASN A 173 8.90 48.22 -12.45
N LYS A 174 9.69 47.32 -11.84
CA LYS A 174 11.14 47.21 -12.08
C LYS A 174 11.64 45.77 -12.03
N LYS A 175 12.70 45.52 -12.81
CA LYS A 175 13.47 44.26 -13.07
C LYS A 175 13.48 43.13 -12.02
N ASP A 176 13.27 43.40 -10.73
CA ASP A 176 13.09 42.39 -9.67
C ASP A 176 11.79 41.55 -9.87
N ASP A 177 10.84 42.05 -10.66
CA ASP A 177 9.59 41.36 -11.07
C ASP A 177 9.82 40.08 -11.88
N ILE A 178 10.89 40.03 -12.69
CA ILE A 178 11.10 38.93 -13.65
C ILE A 178 11.33 37.59 -12.91
N GLY A 179 12.07 37.63 -11.79
CA GLY A 179 12.36 36.44 -10.99
C GLY A 179 11.14 35.89 -10.26
N ARG A 180 10.36 36.77 -9.61
CA ARG A 180 9.16 36.37 -8.83
C ARG A 180 8.03 35.90 -9.73
N PHE A 181 7.84 36.57 -10.86
CA PHE A 181 6.87 36.16 -11.86
C PHE A 181 7.19 34.78 -12.44
N LYS A 182 8.48 34.46 -12.65
CA LYS A 182 8.91 33.12 -13.07
C LYS A 182 8.61 32.07 -11.99
N GLU A 183 8.86 32.36 -10.72
CA GLU A 183 8.55 31.47 -9.60
C GLU A 183 7.04 31.20 -9.48
N ALA A 184 6.21 32.24 -9.60
CA ALA A 184 4.75 32.11 -9.62
C ALA A 184 4.26 31.25 -10.80
N LYS A 185 4.79 31.45 -12.01
CA LYS A 185 4.49 30.62 -13.18
C LYS A 185 4.84 29.14 -12.95
N ILE A 186 6.00 28.87 -12.36
CA ILE A 186 6.41 27.50 -12.02
C ILE A 186 5.43 26.88 -11.03
N MET A 187 5.04 27.59 -9.97
CA MET A 187 4.07 27.09 -8.99
C MET A 187 2.71 26.81 -9.64
N ILE A 188 2.20 27.71 -10.49
CA ILE A 188 0.93 27.50 -11.21
C ILE A 188 1.01 26.28 -12.14
N PHE A 189 2.11 26.13 -12.88
CA PHE A 189 2.33 24.95 -13.73
C PHE A 189 2.33 23.65 -12.92
N LEU A 190 3.06 23.63 -11.79
CA LEU A 190 3.10 22.46 -10.90
C LEU A 190 1.72 22.18 -10.28
N PHE A 191 0.93 23.19 -9.95
CA PHE A 191 -0.45 23.02 -9.49
C PHE A 191 -1.32 22.35 -10.56
N PHE A 192 -1.27 22.81 -11.81
CA PHE A 192 -2.00 22.17 -12.91
C PHE A 192 -1.55 20.72 -13.12
N PHE A 193 -0.25 20.45 -13.03
CA PHE A 193 0.27 19.08 -13.08
C PHE A 193 -0.32 18.20 -11.96
N VAL A 194 -0.31 18.65 -10.71
CA VAL A 194 -0.88 17.92 -9.56
C VAL A 194 -2.37 17.69 -9.76
N SER A 195 -3.09 18.70 -10.24
CA SER A 195 -4.52 18.62 -10.54
C SER A 195 -4.84 17.60 -11.64
N PHE A 196 -4.05 17.57 -12.70
CA PHE A 196 -4.17 16.61 -13.79
C PHE A 196 -3.82 15.18 -13.35
N ALA A 197 -2.72 15.02 -12.60
CA ALA A 197 -2.33 13.74 -12.04
C ALA A 197 -3.39 13.17 -11.08
N SER A 198 -4.01 14.05 -10.27
CA SER A 198 -5.15 13.72 -9.41
C SER A 198 -6.34 13.22 -10.24
N ALA A 199 -6.68 13.92 -11.33
CA ALA A 199 -7.78 13.52 -12.22
C ALA A 199 -7.53 12.14 -12.83
N ILE A 200 -6.33 11.92 -13.40
CA ILE A 200 -5.94 10.60 -13.95
C ILE A 200 -6.06 9.51 -12.89
N LYS A 201 -5.64 9.78 -11.65
CA LYS A 201 -5.75 8.79 -10.57
C LYS A 201 -7.19 8.39 -10.29
N ILE A 202 -8.12 9.34 -10.19
CA ILE A 202 -9.53 9.01 -9.94
C ILE A 202 -10.10 8.23 -11.12
N PHE A 203 -9.86 8.70 -12.34
CA PHE A 203 -10.31 7.99 -13.55
C PHE A 203 -9.74 6.58 -13.66
N ASP A 204 -8.44 6.39 -13.44
CA ASP A 204 -7.80 5.08 -13.54
C ASP A 204 -8.18 4.12 -12.40
N LEU A 205 -8.50 4.65 -11.22
CA LEU A 205 -9.00 3.85 -10.10
C LEU A 205 -10.36 3.23 -10.39
N GLU A 206 -11.24 3.97 -11.06
CA GLU A 206 -12.61 3.56 -11.35
C GLU A 206 -12.71 2.75 -12.63
N TYR A 207 -11.97 3.16 -13.67
CA TYR A 207 -12.17 2.67 -15.05
C TYR A 207 -10.96 1.96 -15.66
N GLN A 208 -9.83 1.86 -14.96
CA GLN A 208 -8.56 1.31 -15.48
C GLN A 208 -8.24 1.74 -16.93
N LEU A 209 -7.84 2.99 -17.10
CA LEU A 209 -7.75 3.63 -18.41
C LEU A 209 -6.88 2.82 -19.41
N LEU A 210 -5.74 2.28 -18.98
CA LEU A 210 -4.88 1.49 -19.87
C LEU A 210 -5.50 0.16 -20.29
N LEU A 211 -6.24 -0.49 -19.39
CA LEU A 211 -6.93 -1.73 -19.72
C LEU A 211 -8.08 -1.44 -20.69
N SER A 212 -8.88 -0.42 -20.37
CA SER A 212 -10.06 -0.05 -21.14
C SER A 212 -9.72 0.49 -22.54
N PHE A 213 -8.65 1.26 -22.70
CA PHE A 213 -8.28 1.84 -24.00
C PHE A 213 -7.33 0.98 -24.83
N ILE A 214 -6.40 0.25 -24.20
CA ILE A 214 -5.26 -0.40 -24.90
C ILE A 214 -5.11 -1.87 -24.49
N GLY A 215 -5.97 -2.39 -23.61
CA GLY A 215 -5.90 -3.79 -23.15
C GLY A 215 -4.71 -4.10 -22.23
N ILE A 216 -4.06 -3.07 -21.67
CA ILE A 216 -2.89 -3.25 -20.80
C ILE A 216 -3.34 -3.23 -19.33
N PRO A 217 -3.21 -4.32 -18.55
CA PRO A 217 -3.66 -4.41 -17.16
C PRO A 217 -2.69 -3.72 -16.17
N LEU A 218 -2.28 -2.49 -16.50
CA LEU A 218 -1.43 -1.64 -15.67
C LEU A 218 -2.22 -0.40 -15.23
N GLN A 219 -1.84 0.15 -14.09
CA GLN A 219 -2.58 1.23 -13.44
C GLN A 219 -1.83 2.57 -13.62
N LEU A 220 -2.44 3.52 -14.32
CA LEU A 220 -1.91 4.89 -14.47
C LEU A 220 -2.06 5.75 -13.22
N GLN A 221 -2.89 5.36 -12.26
CA GLN A 221 -3.13 6.12 -11.03
C GLN A 221 -1.86 6.47 -10.24
N ARG A 222 -0.77 5.75 -10.51
CA ARG A 222 0.54 5.97 -9.89
C ARG A 222 1.24 7.23 -10.39
N ILE A 223 0.74 7.88 -11.45
CA ILE A 223 1.19 9.22 -11.86
C ILE A 223 1.07 10.25 -10.73
N ASP A 224 0.06 10.09 -9.87
CA ASP A 224 -0.16 10.95 -8.70
C ASP A 224 1.01 10.88 -7.70
N THR A 225 1.87 9.86 -7.71
CA THR A 225 3.06 9.82 -6.84
C THR A 225 4.02 11.00 -7.06
N PHE A 226 4.04 11.58 -8.27
CA PHE A 226 4.79 12.80 -8.56
C PHE A 226 4.18 14.04 -7.90
N SER A 227 2.88 14.02 -7.58
CA SER A 227 2.17 15.15 -6.99
C SER A 227 2.79 15.60 -5.67
N LEU A 228 3.18 14.64 -4.80
CA LEU A 228 3.81 14.96 -3.52
C LEU A 228 5.15 15.67 -3.72
N THR A 229 5.97 15.21 -4.69
CA THR A 229 7.25 15.86 -5.00
C THR A 229 7.03 17.26 -5.55
N SER A 230 6.06 17.43 -6.46
CA SER A 230 5.67 18.75 -6.99
C SER A 230 5.22 19.70 -5.88
N ILE A 231 4.46 19.22 -4.90
CA ILE A 231 4.02 20.01 -3.74
C ILE A 231 5.21 20.41 -2.87
N VAL A 232 6.14 19.50 -2.58
CA VAL A 232 7.36 19.84 -1.82
C VAL A 232 8.17 20.93 -2.54
N ILE A 233 8.30 20.85 -3.87
CA ILE A 233 8.97 21.89 -4.68
C ILE A 233 8.22 23.22 -4.58
N MET A 234 6.89 23.21 -4.72
CA MET A 234 6.06 24.40 -4.57
C MET A 234 6.23 25.02 -3.18
N CYS A 235 6.17 24.23 -2.11
CA CYS A 235 6.42 24.70 -0.74
C CYS A 235 7.79 25.35 -0.60
N ALA A 236 8.84 24.74 -1.13
CA ALA A 236 10.19 25.30 -1.06
C ALA A 236 10.28 26.66 -1.78
N ILE A 237 9.64 26.79 -2.94
CA ILE A 237 9.52 28.07 -3.66
C ILE A 237 8.71 29.07 -2.82
N SER A 238 7.60 28.66 -2.22
CA SER A 238 6.77 29.51 -1.35
C SER A 238 7.56 30.09 -0.18
N PHE A 239 8.32 29.25 0.54
CA PHE A 239 9.16 29.71 1.63
C PHE A 239 10.27 30.65 1.16
N ARG A 240 10.90 30.37 0.01
CA ARG A 240 11.89 31.26 -0.60
C ARG A 240 11.30 32.64 -0.90
N ILE A 241 10.08 32.70 -1.42
CA ILE A 241 9.36 33.95 -1.67
C ILE A 241 9.15 34.70 -0.35
N PHE A 242 8.65 34.03 0.69
CA PHE A 242 8.39 34.68 1.98
C PHE A 242 9.67 35.20 2.65
N PHE A 243 10.78 34.47 2.57
CA PHE A 243 12.08 34.94 3.09
C PHE A 243 12.60 36.18 2.37
N ARG A 244 12.36 36.31 1.06
CA ARG A 244 12.80 37.45 0.26
C ARG A 244 12.07 38.76 0.54
N ILE A 245 10.88 38.70 1.15
CA ILE A 245 10.13 39.91 1.52
C ILE A 245 10.91 40.75 2.55
N GLY A 246 11.84 40.15 3.29
CA GLY A 246 12.81 40.87 4.12
C GLY A 246 12.19 41.64 5.31
N ASN A 247 10.91 41.41 5.62
CA ASN A 247 10.23 42.08 6.72
C ASN A 247 10.57 41.40 8.06
N LYS A 248 11.13 42.15 9.01
CA LYS A 248 11.50 41.67 10.35
C LYS A 248 10.33 41.03 11.11
N LYS A 249 9.07 41.37 10.77
CA LYS A 249 7.86 40.77 11.36
C LYS A 249 7.45 39.45 10.72
N THR A 250 7.75 39.22 9.43
CA THR A 250 7.35 37.99 8.72
C THR A 250 8.35 36.87 8.89
N LEU A 251 9.63 37.19 9.11
CA LEU A 251 10.69 36.21 9.28
C LEU A 251 10.46 35.25 10.47
N PRO A 252 10.10 35.71 11.69
CA PRO A 252 9.81 34.80 12.80
C PRO A 252 8.61 33.89 12.50
N LEU A 253 7.56 34.40 11.88
CA LEU A 253 6.38 33.62 11.51
C LEU A 253 6.74 32.48 10.55
N VAL A 254 7.51 32.80 9.50
CA VAL A 254 7.97 31.81 8.51
C VAL A 254 8.83 30.71 9.16
N ILE A 255 9.74 31.09 10.07
CA ILE A 255 10.59 30.15 10.81
C ILE A 255 9.73 29.25 11.71
N VAL A 256 8.78 29.82 12.47
CA VAL A 256 7.86 29.06 13.31
C VAL A 256 7.07 28.06 12.47
N THR A 257 6.52 28.48 11.33
CA THR A 257 5.79 27.59 10.41
C THR A 257 6.68 26.45 9.89
N LEU A 258 7.93 26.72 9.51
CA LEU A 258 8.88 25.71 9.06
C LEU A 258 9.24 24.70 10.14
N LEU A 259 9.34 25.12 11.40
CA LEU A 259 9.61 24.21 12.54
C LEU A 259 8.36 23.41 12.94
N PHE A 260 7.17 23.99 12.74
CA PHE A 260 5.91 23.36 13.10
C PHE A 260 5.57 22.16 12.20
N PHE A 261 5.91 22.21 10.90
CA PHE A 261 5.63 21.10 9.97
C PHE A 261 6.34 19.79 10.34
N PRO A 262 7.67 19.75 10.59
CA PRO A 262 8.34 18.56 11.09
C PRO A 262 7.76 18.10 12.42
N MET A 263 7.49 19.01 13.37
CA MET A 263 6.92 18.64 14.67
C MET A 263 5.56 17.95 14.55
N ILE A 264 4.65 18.49 13.73
CA ILE A 264 3.37 17.84 13.44
C ILE A 264 3.60 16.52 12.71
N SER A 265 4.43 16.51 11.65
CA SER A 265 4.69 15.28 10.91
C SER A 265 5.27 14.16 11.80
N LEU A 266 6.12 14.52 12.77
CA LEU A 266 6.68 13.62 13.77
C LEU A 266 5.59 13.13 14.75
N SER A 267 4.64 13.99 15.15
CA SER A 267 3.55 13.59 16.05
C SER A 267 2.52 12.67 15.41
N TYR A 268 2.41 12.68 14.07
CA TYR A 268 1.58 11.73 13.30
C TYR A 268 2.33 10.45 12.86
N ALA A 269 3.65 10.38 13.04
CA ALA A 269 4.42 9.16 12.78
C ALA A 269 4.14 8.12 13.88
N TYR A 270 3.24 7.18 13.60
CA TYR A 270 2.74 6.18 14.56
C TYR A 270 3.86 5.48 15.37
N GLY A 271 4.91 5.02 14.69
CA GLY A 271 6.02 4.31 15.35
C GLY A 271 6.84 5.18 16.29
N LEU A 272 7.16 6.42 15.89
CA LEU A 272 7.92 7.35 16.73
C LEU A 272 7.09 7.81 17.92
N ARG A 273 5.81 8.12 17.71
CA ARG A 273 4.89 8.49 18.78
C ARG A 273 4.80 7.39 19.83
N HIS A 274 4.62 6.14 19.41
CA HIS A 274 4.58 5.01 20.34
C HIS A 274 5.91 4.85 21.10
N GLN A 275 7.05 4.92 20.40
CA GLN A 275 8.37 4.80 21.03
C GLN A 275 8.62 5.91 22.06
N VAL A 276 8.20 7.15 21.77
CA VAL A 276 8.27 8.26 22.72
C VAL A 276 7.37 7.99 23.92
N GLN A 277 6.14 7.52 23.72
CA GLN A 277 5.23 7.18 24.81
C GLN A 277 5.81 6.09 25.73
N GLU A 278 6.35 5.02 25.15
CA GLU A 278 6.98 3.91 25.87
C GLU A 278 8.27 4.35 26.60
N THR A 279 9.11 5.17 25.96
CA THR A 279 10.39 5.62 26.53
C THR A 279 10.19 6.56 27.72
N PHE A 280 9.16 7.41 27.67
CA PHE A 280 8.92 8.43 28.69
C PHE A 280 7.77 8.07 29.65
N ASP A 281 7.23 6.86 29.56
CA ASP A 281 6.10 6.37 30.37
C ASP A 281 4.91 7.35 30.37
N ILE A 282 4.66 7.97 29.20
CA ILE A 282 3.60 8.98 29.05
C ILE A 282 2.30 8.27 28.71
N ASP A 283 1.60 7.85 29.76
CA ASP A 283 0.22 7.39 29.66
C ASP A 283 -0.71 8.57 29.31
N GLY A 284 -1.58 8.39 28.30
CA GLY A 284 -2.66 9.34 27.99
C GLY A 284 -2.66 9.98 26.60
N PHE A 285 -1.62 9.85 25.78
CA PHE A 285 -1.72 10.24 24.36
C PHE A 285 -2.52 9.22 23.53
N SER A 286 -2.83 8.03 24.05
CA SER A 286 -3.83 7.12 23.46
C SER A 286 -5.20 7.78 23.29
N ASN A 287 -5.52 8.80 24.10
CA ASN A 287 -6.76 9.57 23.96
C ASN A 287 -6.78 10.50 22.75
N PHE A 288 -5.68 10.77 22.05
CA PHE A 288 -5.76 11.46 20.74
C PHE A 288 -6.27 10.56 19.60
N ARG A 289 -6.69 9.32 19.91
CA ARG A 289 -7.51 8.47 19.05
C ARG A 289 -8.98 8.91 19.03
N THR A 290 -9.39 9.88 19.87
CA THR A 290 -10.78 10.34 20.07
C THR A 290 -11.30 11.31 19.01
N TYR A 291 -11.19 10.97 17.72
CA TYR A 291 -12.01 11.63 16.69
C TYR A 291 -12.92 10.69 15.89
N PHE A 292 -13.00 9.41 16.26
CA PHE A 292 -14.10 8.55 15.83
C PHE A 292 -14.75 7.93 17.06
N LEU A 293 -15.92 8.49 17.40
CA LEU A 293 -16.78 8.11 18.51
C LEU A 293 -17.26 6.65 18.37
N SER A 294 -17.02 5.83 19.39
CA SER A 294 -17.98 4.82 19.84
C SER A 294 -17.97 4.78 21.37
N SER A 295 -19.16 4.59 21.95
CA SER A 295 -19.49 4.90 23.35
C SER A 295 -19.22 3.77 24.35
N ASP A 296 -18.79 2.59 23.93
CA ASP A 296 -18.64 1.45 24.85
C ASP A 296 -17.18 1.17 25.21
N SER A 297 -16.86 1.36 26.49
CA SER A 297 -15.54 1.08 27.07
C SER A 297 -15.35 -0.39 27.43
N ASP A 298 -16.43 -1.15 27.56
CA ASP A 298 -16.39 -2.51 28.09
C ASP A 298 -16.36 -3.57 26.97
N GLU A 299 -16.90 -3.26 25.79
CA GLU A 299 -16.58 -3.99 24.53
C GLU A 299 -15.15 -3.71 24.05
N LYS A 300 -14.52 -2.64 24.54
CA LYS A 300 -13.23 -2.10 24.08
C LYS A 300 -12.02 -3.00 24.35
N TYR A 301 -12.20 -3.99 25.25
CA TYR A 301 -11.15 -4.93 25.66
C TYR A 301 -11.53 -6.40 25.38
N SER A 302 -12.69 -6.66 24.78
CA SER A 302 -13.04 -7.97 24.21
C SER A 302 -12.75 -7.96 22.70
N ILE A 303 -11.65 -8.61 22.33
CA ILE A 303 -10.86 -8.42 21.09
C ILE A 303 -11.33 -9.33 19.92
N LYS A 304 -12.43 -10.04 20.12
CA LYS A 304 -13.10 -10.80 19.07
C LYS A 304 -13.96 -9.84 18.25
N ASN A 305 -13.46 -9.42 17.08
CA ASN A 305 -14.26 -8.63 16.13
C ASN A 305 -15.62 -9.31 15.93
N ILE A 306 -16.71 -8.56 16.14
CA ILE A 306 -18.09 -9.01 15.88
C ILE A 306 -18.24 -9.42 14.41
N ASP A 307 -17.39 -8.87 13.52
CA ASP A 307 -17.33 -9.19 12.11
C ASP A 307 -16.07 -10.01 11.75
N ILE A 308 -16.12 -11.33 11.99
CA ILE A 308 -15.06 -12.30 11.57
C ILE A 308 -14.99 -12.41 10.03
N SER A 309 -16.01 -11.92 9.32
CA SER A 309 -16.26 -12.25 7.93
C SER A 309 -15.16 -11.84 6.96
N ASP A 310 -14.46 -10.74 7.18
CA ASP A 310 -13.47 -10.25 6.21
C ASP A 310 -12.02 -10.68 6.51
N GLY A 311 -11.77 -11.58 7.48
CA GLY A 311 -10.39 -11.99 7.81
C GLY A 311 -9.46 -10.83 8.23
N ARG A 312 -10.02 -9.67 8.59
CA ARG A 312 -9.29 -8.45 8.97
C ARG A 312 -8.88 -8.54 10.44
N HIS A 313 -7.59 -8.59 10.72
CA HIS A 313 -7.10 -8.87 12.08
C HIS A 313 -6.05 -7.88 12.59
N ARG A 314 -6.24 -7.51 13.86
CA ARG A 314 -5.34 -7.00 14.92
C ARG A 314 -4.30 -5.92 14.61
N HIS A 315 -4.21 -5.39 13.38
CA HIS A 315 -3.13 -4.48 13.00
C HIS A 315 -3.06 -3.20 13.85
N SER A 316 -4.16 -2.83 14.52
CA SER A 316 -4.31 -1.64 15.36
C SER A 316 -4.11 -1.89 16.86
N GLU A 317 -3.92 -3.15 17.27
CA GLU A 317 -3.80 -3.60 18.66
C GLU A 317 -2.34 -3.87 19.04
N PHE A 318 -1.52 -4.25 18.07
CA PHE A 318 -0.12 -4.52 18.30
C PHE A 318 0.72 -3.25 18.17
N THR A 319 1.39 -2.90 19.26
CA THR A 319 2.27 -1.75 19.33
C THR A 319 3.71 -2.08 18.93
N ARG A 320 4.15 -3.32 19.17
CA ARG A 320 5.47 -3.82 18.78
C ARG A 320 5.37 -4.87 17.68
N VAL A 321 6.32 -4.84 16.76
CA VAL A 321 6.42 -5.79 15.63
C VAL A 321 6.61 -7.23 16.12
N VAL A 322 7.32 -7.42 17.24
CA VAL A 322 7.50 -8.75 17.87
C VAL A 322 6.18 -9.33 18.37
N ASP A 323 5.31 -8.50 18.92
CA ASP A 323 4.00 -8.92 19.42
C ASP A 323 3.07 -9.27 18.25
N TYR A 324 3.09 -8.44 17.20
CA TYR A 324 2.34 -8.70 15.96
C TYR A 324 2.67 -10.07 15.36
N PHE A 325 3.94 -10.44 15.33
CA PHE A 325 4.39 -11.71 14.77
C PHE A 325 4.30 -12.88 15.76
N GLU A 326 3.77 -12.69 16.98
CA GLU A 326 3.50 -13.78 17.92
C GLU A 326 4.69 -14.72 18.14
N ILE A 327 5.91 -14.14 18.23
CA ILE A 327 7.19 -14.88 18.13
C ILE A 327 7.25 -16.07 19.10
N LYS A 328 6.86 -15.86 20.36
CA LYS A 328 6.91 -16.91 21.40
C LYS A 328 5.95 -18.05 21.09
N ALA A 329 4.70 -17.72 20.72
CA ALA A 329 3.67 -18.72 20.43
C ALA A 329 4.06 -19.55 19.20
N PHE A 330 4.44 -18.91 18.10
CA PHE A 330 4.77 -19.60 16.85
C PHE A 330 6.07 -20.41 16.92
N ASN A 331 7.05 -20.00 17.72
CA ASN A 331 8.23 -20.83 18.00
C ASN A 331 7.83 -22.15 18.68
N LYS A 332 6.91 -22.09 19.65
CA LYS A 332 6.39 -23.29 20.33
C LYS A 332 5.57 -24.16 19.37
N ILE A 333 4.64 -23.56 18.63
CA ILE A 333 3.83 -24.25 17.61
C ILE A 333 4.71 -25.02 16.62
N LYS A 334 5.75 -24.37 16.08
CA LYS A 334 6.70 -25.00 15.14
C LYS A 334 7.42 -26.20 15.75
N SER A 335 7.92 -26.04 16.98
CA SER A 335 8.60 -27.12 17.71
C SER A 335 7.68 -28.32 17.90
N ASP A 336 6.43 -28.07 18.30
CA ASP A 336 5.45 -29.12 18.56
C ASP A 336 5.04 -29.84 17.26
N LEU A 337 4.79 -29.10 16.17
CA LEU A 337 4.43 -29.67 14.86
C LEU A 337 5.55 -30.56 14.29
N ILE A 338 6.82 -30.17 14.46
CA ILE A 338 7.97 -30.99 14.03
C ILE A 338 8.12 -32.22 14.92
N SER A 339 8.11 -32.04 16.25
CA SER A 339 8.33 -33.14 17.19
C SER A 339 7.27 -34.24 17.08
N LYS A 340 6.01 -33.86 16.79
CA LYS A 340 4.92 -34.79 16.52
C LYS A 340 4.83 -35.25 15.06
N LYS A 341 5.81 -34.90 14.22
CA LYS A 341 5.91 -35.28 12.79
C LYS A 341 4.70 -34.90 11.93
N ILE A 342 3.94 -33.89 12.33
CA ILE A 342 2.81 -33.37 11.54
C ILE A 342 3.34 -32.70 10.26
N ILE A 343 4.41 -31.92 10.41
CA ILE A 343 5.11 -31.23 9.33
C ILE A 343 6.60 -31.56 9.39
N THR A 344 7.14 -32.00 8.27
CA THR A 344 8.58 -32.19 8.03
C THR A 344 9.22 -30.97 7.36
N SER A 345 8.44 -30.21 6.59
CA SER A 345 8.85 -28.98 5.91
C SER A 345 7.73 -27.94 5.87
N PHE A 346 7.99 -26.75 6.43
CA PHE A 346 7.00 -25.66 6.47
C PHE A 346 6.70 -25.02 5.10
N VAL A 347 7.52 -25.31 4.09
CA VAL A 347 7.35 -24.80 2.72
C VAL A 347 6.50 -25.74 1.85
N GLU A 348 6.47 -27.02 2.20
CA GLU A 348 5.76 -28.04 1.43
C GLU A 348 4.26 -27.95 1.67
N TYR A 349 3.84 -27.82 2.93
CA TYR A 349 2.45 -27.84 3.35
C TYR A 349 1.86 -26.45 3.53
N GLY A 350 0.62 -26.30 3.08
CA GLY A 350 -0.11 -25.05 3.21
C GLY A 350 -0.88 -24.91 4.51
N THR A 351 -1.09 -23.66 4.90
CA THR A 351 -1.88 -23.29 6.07
C THR A 351 -3.00 -22.31 5.71
N LEU A 352 -4.04 -22.31 6.55
CA LEU A 352 -5.09 -21.28 6.60
C LEU A 352 -5.03 -20.55 7.93
N SER A 353 -5.49 -19.30 7.96
CA SER A 353 -5.52 -18.43 9.12
C SER A 353 -6.91 -17.81 9.26
N ILE A 354 -7.64 -18.19 10.32
CA ILE A 354 -9.01 -17.73 10.60
C ILE A 354 -8.98 -16.90 11.88
N GLY A 355 -9.26 -15.61 11.83
CA GLY A 355 -9.02 -14.77 13.01
C GLY A 355 -7.59 -14.23 13.09
N LEU A 356 -6.64 -14.80 12.35
CA LEU A 356 -5.23 -14.43 12.41
C LEU A 356 -4.73 -13.90 11.07
N SER A 357 -3.86 -12.88 11.07
CA SER A 357 -3.24 -12.43 9.82
C SER A 357 -2.32 -13.52 9.25
N PRO A 358 -2.48 -13.92 7.97
CA PRO A 358 -1.62 -14.95 7.36
C PRO A 358 -0.14 -14.57 7.32
N SER A 359 0.16 -13.26 7.36
CA SER A 359 1.53 -12.78 7.41
C SER A 359 2.28 -13.20 8.69
N VAL A 360 1.57 -13.53 9.77
CA VAL A 360 2.16 -14.09 10.99
C VAL A 360 2.74 -15.47 10.70
N ALA A 361 1.94 -16.39 10.16
CA ALA A 361 2.41 -17.72 9.78
C ALA A 361 3.53 -17.64 8.72
N LEU A 362 3.38 -16.77 7.71
CA LEU A 362 4.39 -16.57 6.67
C LEU A 362 5.74 -16.10 7.23
N TYR A 363 5.75 -15.17 8.19
CA TYR A 363 6.97 -14.70 8.86
C TYR A 363 7.74 -15.86 9.50
N HIS A 364 7.01 -16.84 10.03
CA HIS A 364 7.56 -18.03 10.67
C HIS A 364 7.94 -19.15 9.70
N GLY A 365 7.81 -18.92 8.40
CA GLY A 365 8.23 -19.84 7.34
C GLY A 365 7.16 -20.82 6.86
N PHE A 366 5.91 -20.69 7.34
CA PHE A 366 4.79 -21.47 6.82
C PHE A 366 4.37 -20.96 5.43
N ARG A 367 4.01 -21.88 4.54
CA ARG A 367 3.34 -21.55 3.29
C ARG A 367 1.85 -21.28 3.57
N THR A 368 1.37 -20.06 3.35
CA THR A 368 -0.06 -19.73 3.53
C THR A 368 -0.80 -19.75 2.19
N PHE A 369 -2.04 -20.24 2.18
CA PHE A 369 -2.91 -20.12 1.00
C PHE A 369 -3.76 -18.86 1.03
N ASP A 370 -4.11 -18.43 2.24
CA ASP A 370 -4.84 -17.21 2.50
C ASP A 370 -3.90 -16.02 2.66
N GLY A 371 -4.40 -14.85 2.29
CA GLY A 371 -3.69 -13.59 2.44
C GLY A 371 -4.07 -12.55 1.39
N ARG A 372 -3.90 -11.29 1.79
CA ARG A 372 -4.07 -10.15 0.89
C ARG A 372 -2.85 -9.97 0.01
N PHE A 373 -2.71 -10.85 -0.97
CA PHE A 373 -1.69 -10.73 -1.99
C PHE A 373 -2.19 -9.84 -3.11
N TYR A 374 -1.34 -8.90 -3.52
CA TYR A 374 -1.71 -7.97 -4.58
C TYR A 374 -1.73 -8.59 -5.96
N ASP A 375 -1.03 -9.70 -6.14
CA ASP A 375 -0.93 -10.44 -7.38
C ASP A 375 -0.80 -11.92 -6.99
N VAL A 376 -1.83 -12.71 -7.31
CA VAL A 376 -1.88 -14.15 -7.07
C VAL A 376 -2.44 -14.87 -8.29
N PRO A 377 -2.07 -16.14 -8.50
CA PRO A 377 -2.72 -16.95 -9.52
C PRO A 377 -4.23 -17.02 -9.25
N LEU A 378 -5.04 -16.78 -10.29
CA LEU A 378 -6.49 -16.89 -10.22
C LEU A 378 -6.92 -18.29 -9.73
N LYS A 379 -6.21 -19.33 -10.18
CA LYS A 379 -6.41 -20.71 -9.70
C LYS A 379 -6.36 -20.82 -8.16
N THR A 380 -5.44 -20.10 -7.51
CA THR A 380 -5.35 -20.08 -6.05
C THR A 380 -6.57 -19.39 -5.44
N VAL A 381 -7.01 -18.26 -6.01
CA VAL A 381 -8.20 -17.54 -5.57
C VAL A 381 -9.45 -18.42 -5.67
N LEU A 382 -9.66 -19.06 -6.82
CA LEU A 382 -10.81 -19.95 -7.06
C LEU A 382 -10.82 -21.15 -6.12
N ASN A 383 -9.65 -21.74 -5.83
CA ASN A 383 -9.55 -22.84 -4.88
C ASN A 383 -9.87 -22.38 -3.44
N ILE A 384 -9.40 -21.21 -3.03
CA ILE A 384 -9.72 -20.65 -1.70
C ILE A 384 -11.21 -20.28 -1.60
N GLN A 385 -11.78 -19.68 -2.64
CA GLN A 385 -13.22 -19.46 -2.73
C GLN A 385 -13.98 -20.78 -2.55
N LYS A 386 -13.55 -21.84 -3.22
CA LYS A 386 -14.19 -23.16 -3.06
C LYS A 386 -14.16 -23.66 -1.61
N ILE A 387 -13.05 -23.45 -0.89
CA ILE A 387 -12.94 -23.79 0.54
C ILE A 387 -14.04 -23.10 1.36
N TYR A 388 -14.30 -21.82 1.09
CA TYR A 388 -15.24 -20.99 1.87
C TYR A 388 -16.63 -20.85 1.23
N LYS A 389 -16.95 -21.65 0.21
CA LYS A 389 -18.18 -21.48 -0.58
C LYS A 389 -19.44 -21.51 0.29
N LEU A 390 -19.54 -22.47 1.20
CA LEU A 390 -20.68 -22.61 2.09
C LEU A 390 -20.77 -21.45 3.09
N GLU A 391 -19.64 -20.90 3.53
CA GLU A 391 -19.62 -19.69 4.37
C GLU A 391 -20.18 -18.46 3.62
N TYR A 392 -19.86 -18.28 2.35
CA TYR A 392 -20.47 -17.21 1.55
C TYR A 392 -21.98 -17.40 1.38
N GLU A 393 -22.42 -18.64 1.14
CA GLU A 393 -23.84 -19.00 0.99
C GLU A 393 -24.63 -18.74 2.28
N LYS A 394 -24.06 -19.02 3.47
CA LYS A 394 -24.69 -18.72 4.76
C LYS A 394 -25.06 -17.25 4.93
N ASP A 395 -24.27 -16.34 4.37
CA ASP A 395 -24.53 -14.89 4.41
C ASP A 395 -25.27 -14.38 3.16
N SER A 396 -25.72 -15.27 2.27
CA SER A 396 -26.32 -14.91 0.98
C SER A 396 -25.43 -13.97 0.14
N LYS A 397 -24.10 -14.10 0.29
CA LYS A 397 -23.12 -13.30 -0.45
C LYS A 397 -22.67 -14.02 -1.72
N SER A 398 -22.56 -13.27 -2.82
CA SER A 398 -22.00 -13.80 -4.06
C SER A 398 -20.49 -14.00 -3.93
N ILE A 399 -20.04 -15.24 -4.06
CA ILE A 399 -18.62 -15.61 -4.04
C ILE A 399 -17.83 -15.06 -5.22
N HIS A 400 -18.52 -14.81 -6.36
CA HIS A 400 -17.90 -14.29 -7.58
C HIS A 400 -17.36 -12.86 -7.40
N ASN A 401 -17.80 -12.14 -6.37
CA ASN A 401 -17.31 -10.80 -6.07
C ASN A 401 -16.03 -10.82 -5.20
N ALA A 402 -15.66 -11.98 -4.63
CA ALA A 402 -14.54 -12.11 -3.71
C ALA A 402 -13.20 -12.39 -4.43
N MET A 403 -12.64 -11.40 -5.13
CA MET A 403 -11.40 -11.56 -5.92
C MET A 403 -10.09 -11.57 -5.09
N MET A 404 -10.13 -12.00 -3.83
CA MET A 404 -8.95 -12.15 -2.96
C MET A 404 -8.98 -13.52 -2.28
N PRO A 405 -7.82 -14.19 -2.13
CA PRO A 405 -7.74 -15.45 -1.40
C PRO A 405 -7.72 -15.14 0.11
N GLU A 406 -8.81 -14.62 0.64
CA GLU A 406 -8.95 -14.29 2.06
C GLU A 406 -9.82 -15.34 2.74
N SER A 407 -9.45 -15.69 3.97
CA SER A 407 -10.28 -16.54 4.81
C SER A 407 -11.59 -15.81 5.14
N TYR A 408 -12.71 -16.50 4.93
CA TYR A 408 -14.05 -15.93 5.13
C TYR A 408 -14.84 -16.80 6.10
N ILE A 409 -15.43 -16.19 7.14
CA ILE A 409 -16.30 -16.88 8.09
C ILE A 409 -17.61 -16.13 8.20
N SER A 410 -18.71 -16.80 7.93
CA SER A 410 -20.05 -16.22 7.97
C SER A 410 -20.38 -15.68 9.35
N LYS A 411 -21.17 -14.60 9.39
CA LYS A 411 -21.76 -14.10 10.64
C LYS A 411 -22.67 -15.15 11.28
N ASN A 412 -23.31 -15.99 10.48
CA ASN A 412 -24.15 -17.09 10.92
C ASN A 412 -23.35 -18.31 11.39
N SER A 413 -22.02 -18.32 11.23
CA SER A 413 -21.12 -19.31 11.83
C SER A 413 -20.66 -18.93 13.24
N LEU A 414 -21.02 -17.73 13.72
CA LEU A 414 -20.80 -17.32 15.11
C LEU A 414 -21.78 -18.06 16.02
N THR A 415 -21.27 -18.75 17.03
CA THR A 415 -22.08 -19.42 18.04
C THR A 415 -22.04 -18.64 19.36
N LYS A 416 -22.69 -19.16 20.41
CA LYS A 416 -22.65 -18.53 21.73
C LYS A 416 -21.22 -18.61 22.29
N GLU A 417 -20.84 -17.63 23.12
CA GLU A 417 -19.56 -17.65 23.86
C GLU A 417 -18.28 -17.60 23.00
N GLY A 418 -18.29 -16.93 21.85
CA GLY A 418 -17.08 -16.63 21.08
C GLY A 418 -16.40 -17.84 20.44
N TYR A 419 -17.16 -18.92 20.25
CA TYR A 419 -16.83 -20.05 19.38
C TYR A 419 -17.35 -19.80 17.96
N ILE A 420 -16.88 -20.62 17.01
CA ILE A 420 -17.39 -20.65 15.64
C ILE A 420 -17.70 -22.08 15.18
N SER A 421 -18.66 -22.20 14.27
CA SER A 421 -18.99 -23.46 13.58
C SER A 421 -18.87 -23.28 12.06
N PRO A 422 -17.64 -23.15 11.52
CA PRO A 422 -17.43 -22.90 10.10
C PRO A 422 -17.74 -24.13 9.24
N ASP A 423 -18.33 -23.93 8.07
CA ASP A 423 -18.55 -24.95 7.05
C ASP A 423 -17.53 -24.74 5.92
N ILE A 424 -16.32 -25.25 6.13
CA ILE A 424 -15.23 -25.19 5.17
C ILE A 424 -15.04 -26.52 4.43
N ASP A 425 -14.75 -26.47 3.13
CA ASP A 425 -14.42 -27.66 2.33
C ASP A 425 -12.97 -28.11 2.61
N VAL A 426 -12.83 -28.99 3.60
CA VAL A 426 -11.55 -29.57 4.04
C VAL A 426 -10.92 -30.44 2.96
N ASP A 427 -11.71 -31.12 2.13
CA ASP A 427 -11.18 -31.95 1.03
C ASP A 427 -10.45 -31.10 -0.01
N THR A 428 -11.00 -29.93 -0.35
CA THR A 428 -10.33 -28.97 -1.23
C THR A 428 -9.06 -28.42 -0.56
N PHE A 429 -9.07 -28.14 0.75
CA PHE A 429 -7.88 -27.75 1.49
C PHE A 429 -6.78 -28.83 1.45
N ILE A 430 -7.13 -30.10 1.65
CA ILE A 430 -6.20 -31.25 1.54
C ILE A 430 -5.64 -31.35 0.12
N LYS A 431 -6.47 -31.24 -0.92
CA LYS A 431 -6.05 -31.30 -2.34
C LYS A 431 -5.06 -30.19 -2.70
N MET A 432 -5.08 -29.07 -1.97
CA MET A 432 -4.09 -28.00 -2.10
C MET A 432 -2.76 -28.30 -1.37
N ASN A 433 -2.65 -29.45 -0.70
CA ASN A 433 -1.59 -29.82 0.25
C ASN A 433 -1.67 -29.04 1.58
N GLY A 434 -2.89 -28.73 2.02
CA GLY A 434 -3.17 -28.09 3.30
C GLY A 434 -3.03 -29.05 4.49
N LYS A 435 -2.42 -28.60 5.58
CA LYS A 435 -2.25 -29.42 6.80
C LYS A 435 -2.66 -28.74 8.10
N VAL A 436 -2.51 -27.42 8.20
CA VAL A 436 -2.69 -26.71 9.48
C VAL A 436 -3.62 -25.53 9.30
N ILE A 437 -4.57 -25.38 10.22
CA ILE A 437 -5.43 -24.21 10.31
C ILE A 437 -5.11 -23.50 11.62
N PHE A 438 -4.64 -22.27 11.53
CA PHE A 438 -4.48 -21.38 12.68
C PHE A 438 -5.77 -20.63 12.91
N SER A 439 -6.28 -20.62 14.15
CA SER A 439 -7.44 -19.82 14.48
C SER A 439 -7.32 -19.07 15.79
N LEU A 440 -7.92 -17.87 15.86
CA LEU A 440 -8.20 -17.19 17.13
C LEU A 440 -9.50 -17.62 17.78
N PHE A 441 -10.31 -18.41 17.07
CA PHE A 441 -11.60 -18.86 17.54
C PHE A 441 -11.60 -20.39 17.71
N PRO A 442 -12.11 -20.89 18.83
CA PRO A 442 -12.35 -22.31 18.98
C PRO A 442 -13.48 -22.76 18.02
N PHE A 443 -13.29 -23.90 17.35
CA PHE A 443 -14.28 -24.49 16.47
C PHE A 443 -15.17 -25.41 17.33
N GLU A 444 -16.48 -25.31 17.23
CA GLU A 444 -17.39 -26.26 17.87
C GLU A 444 -17.53 -27.55 17.04
N ASN A 445 -17.43 -27.43 15.73
CA ASN A 445 -17.71 -28.50 14.77
C ASN A 445 -16.44 -29.15 14.18
N TYR A 446 -15.25 -28.97 14.77
CA TYR A 446 -14.00 -29.50 14.21
C TYR A 446 -14.06 -31.01 13.92
N ASN A 447 -14.68 -31.80 14.82
CA ASN A 447 -14.89 -33.23 14.60
C ASN A 447 -15.76 -33.53 13.36
N LYS A 448 -16.78 -32.71 13.09
CA LYS A 448 -17.66 -32.86 11.92
C LYS A 448 -16.94 -32.50 10.62
N LEU A 449 -15.97 -31.58 10.70
CA LEU A 449 -15.11 -31.20 9.57
C LEU A 449 -14.00 -32.22 9.30
N GLY A 450 -13.84 -33.26 10.13
CA GLY A 450 -12.76 -34.24 10.00
C GLY A 450 -11.38 -33.69 10.35
N ILE A 451 -11.30 -32.60 11.12
CA ILE A 451 -10.03 -32.02 11.59
C ILE A 451 -9.86 -32.25 13.09
N GLU A 452 -8.62 -32.20 13.59
CA GLU A 452 -8.29 -32.43 14.99
C GLU A 452 -7.73 -31.16 15.64
N LEU A 453 -8.17 -30.84 16.85
CA LEU A 453 -7.54 -29.79 17.66
C LEU A 453 -6.18 -30.30 18.17
N PHE A 454 -5.11 -29.82 17.55
CA PHE A 454 -3.74 -30.20 17.89
C PHE A 454 -3.27 -29.59 19.22
N GLY A 455 -3.66 -28.34 19.49
CA GLY A 455 -3.28 -27.64 20.71
C GLY A 455 -3.77 -26.20 20.77
N VAL A 456 -3.71 -25.65 21.98
CA VAL A 456 -4.01 -24.24 22.27
C VAL A 456 -2.75 -23.59 22.80
N TYR A 457 -2.35 -22.49 22.16
CA TYR A 457 -1.12 -21.79 22.44
C TYR A 457 -1.41 -20.41 22.99
N GLN A 458 -0.70 -20.02 24.03
CA GLN A 458 -0.81 -18.67 24.58
C GLN A 458 -0.21 -17.67 23.58
N GLY A 459 -1.07 -16.91 22.90
CA GLY A 459 -0.68 -15.75 22.12
C GLY A 459 -0.40 -14.53 23.00
N THR A 460 0.05 -13.44 22.39
CA THR A 460 0.36 -12.19 23.09
C THR A 460 -0.90 -11.50 23.62
N VAL A 461 -2.02 -11.69 22.91
CA VAL A 461 -3.33 -11.09 23.25
C VAL A 461 -4.36 -12.18 23.54
N ASP A 462 -4.79 -12.94 22.52
CA ASP A 462 -5.68 -14.09 22.69
C ASP A 462 -4.95 -15.42 22.42
N PRO A 463 -5.47 -16.55 22.94
CA PRO A 463 -4.99 -17.88 22.56
C PRO A 463 -5.10 -18.12 21.04
N ILE A 464 -4.16 -18.92 20.55
CA ILE A 464 -4.12 -19.42 19.17
C ILE A 464 -4.44 -20.91 19.20
N TYR A 465 -5.56 -21.27 18.57
CA TYR A 465 -6.00 -22.64 18.36
C TYR A 465 -5.36 -23.17 17.08
N VAL A 466 -4.74 -24.35 17.17
CA VAL A 466 -4.10 -25.01 16.03
C VAL A 466 -4.87 -26.27 15.72
N TYR A 467 -5.43 -26.35 14.52
CA TYR A 467 -6.07 -27.54 14.01
C TYR A 467 -5.20 -28.20 12.95
N ILE A 468 -5.22 -29.53 12.92
CA ILE A 468 -4.51 -30.34 11.94
C ILE A 468 -5.51 -31.17 11.15
N VAL A 469 -5.18 -31.42 9.88
CA VAL A 469 -5.93 -32.33 9.03
C VAL A 469 -5.20 -33.66 9.01
N ASP A 470 -5.88 -34.71 9.47
CA ASP A 470 -5.33 -36.06 9.58
C ASP A 470 -5.49 -36.79 8.24
N LEU A 471 -4.38 -37.00 7.52
CA LEU A 471 -4.37 -37.69 6.23
C LEU A 471 -4.56 -39.21 6.38
N ASP A 472 -4.33 -39.76 7.56
CA ASP A 472 -4.36 -41.20 7.82
C ASP A 472 -5.75 -41.71 8.23
N LYS A 473 -6.66 -40.81 8.61
CA LYS A 473 -8.10 -41.10 8.75
C LYS A 473 -8.73 -41.03 7.37
N GLY A 474 -8.66 -42.14 6.64
CA GLY A 474 -9.14 -42.29 5.28
C GLY A 474 -10.44 -41.54 4.98
N HIS A 475 -10.32 -40.42 4.28
CA HIS A 475 -11.38 -39.89 3.44
C HIS A 475 -11.59 -40.93 2.33
N ALA A 476 -12.45 -41.91 2.61
CA ALA A 476 -12.96 -42.80 1.60
C ALA A 476 -13.58 -41.92 0.52
N LEU A 477 -12.99 -41.96 -0.67
CA LEU A 477 -13.60 -41.47 -1.90
C LEU A 477 -15.02 -42.06 -1.98
N ILE A 478 -16.04 -41.24 -1.72
CA ILE A 478 -17.41 -41.50 -2.14
C ILE A 478 -17.64 -40.75 -3.45
#